data_AF-A0A5C5TL67-F1
#
_entry.id   AF-A0A5C5TL67-F1
#
_cell.length_a   1.000
_cell.length_b   1.000
_cell.length_c   1.000
_cell.angle_alpha   90.00
_cell.angle_beta   90.00
_cell.angle_gamma   90.00
#
_symmetry.space_group_name_H-M   'P 1'
#
loop_
_entity.id
_entity.type
_entity.pdbx_description
1 polymer ?
#
loop_
_entity_poly.entity_id
_entity_poly.type
_entity_poly.pdbx_seq_one_letter_code
_entity_poly.pdbx_strand_id
1 'polypeptide(L)'
;MNDEPDIEYEAAPIVTELSGNEMQADAATFAGACALLRLFTSRTYLAESLSLFGQLCDTFEQWPQARQRLGKQTLTEWRAALREQRAAFERGMAMLDAGNTAAAYAAIALAMVDALEPRDARDERHFSLRFAAAEIGPSLTDVAARLGAMAGRISITLAAQWSYQTLSADVPPQESEPPTVPEKTLAVDTGDRVPSTGLWVPTTIRYGCPNFLIAGQSAASMTRAATRYDYAASDGGGLEPPRQAWSDYDYVEEPTVWRLVWDDTRYRRLM
;
A
#
# COMPACT_ATOMS: atom_id res chain seq x y z
N MET A 1 -10.28 16.36 49.67
CA MET A 1 -10.83 15.33 48.79
C MET A 1 -11.07 16.02 47.47
N ASN A 2 -10.12 15.88 46.54
CA ASN A 2 -10.31 16.29 45.16
C ASN A 2 -10.85 15.04 44.48
N ASP A 3 -12.14 15.04 44.17
CA ASP A 3 -12.72 14.09 43.23
C ASP A 3 -12.15 14.48 41.86
N GLU A 4 -11.13 13.74 41.39
CA GLU A 4 -10.80 13.73 39.98
C GLU A 4 -12.03 13.20 39.24
N PRO A 5 -12.53 13.89 38.21
CA PRO A 5 -13.64 13.37 37.43
C PRO A 5 -13.18 12.07 36.78
N ASP A 6 -13.87 10.97 37.11
CA ASP A 6 -13.79 9.71 36.38
C ASP A 6 -13.88 10.03 34.89
N ILE A 7 -12.81 9.72 34.16
CA ILE A 7 -12.82 9.75 32.70
C ILE A 7 -13.86 8.71 32.30
N GLU A 8 -15.05 9.17 31.88
CA GLU A 8 -16.08 8.31 31.31
C GLU A 8 -15.44 7.57 30.13
N TYR A 9 -15.21 6.27 30.36
CA TYR A 9 -14.68 5.36 29.37
C TYR A 9 -15.53 5.46 28.10
N GLU A 10 -14.87 5.77 26.99
CA GLU A 10 -15.37 5.64 25.63
C GLU A 10 -16.23 4.36 25.55
N ALA A 11 -17.44 4.45 24.99
CA ALA A 11 -18.26 3.27 24.79
C ALA A 11 -17.41 2.24 24.02
N ALA A 12 -17.14 1.10 24.65
CA ALA A 12 -16.29 0.08 24.05
C ALA A 12 -16.80 -0.24 22.64
N PRO A 13 -15.91 -0.40 21.64
CA PRO A 13 -16.34 -0.62 20.26
C PRO A 13 -17.23 -1.85 20.18
N ILE A 14 -18.17 -1.84 19.24
CA ILE A 14 -18.94 -3.05 18.94
C ILE A 14 -18.02 -3.97 18.15
N VAL A 15 -17.66 -5.10 18.77
CA VAL A 15 -16.78 -6.11 18.17
C VAL A 15 -17.62 -7.16 17.46
N THR A 16 -17.37 -7.36 16.17
CA THR A 16 -18.01 -8.41 15.38
C THR A 16 -16.96 -9.37 14.82
N GLU A 17 -17.03 -10.64 15.21
CA GLU A 17 -16.20 -11.70 14.63
C GLU A 17 -16.66 -12.01 13.21
N LEU A 18 -15.68 -12.12 12.30
CA LEU A 18 -15.88 -12.36 10.88
C LEU A 18 -15.44 -13.79 10.55
N SER A 19 -16.43 -14.59 10.16
CA SER A 19 -16.31 -15.96 9.69
C SER A 19 -15.63 -16.11 8.32
N GLY A 20 -15.41 -15.02 7.59
CA GLY A 20 -14.81 -15.03 6.23
C GLY A 20 -15.82 -15.29 5.11
N ASN A 21 -17.11 -15.36 5.43
CA ASN A 21 -18.23 -15.44 4.48
C ASN A 21 -19.02 -14.12 4.41
N GLU A 22 -18.49 -13.03 4.97
CA GLU A 22 -19.15 -11.73 4.92
C GLU A 22 -19.23 -11.20 3.49
N MET A 23 -20.24 -10.35 3.25
CA MET A 23 -20.76 -9.91 1.95
C MET A 23 -19.80 -10.20 0.77
N GLN A 24 -20.05 -11.33 0.12
CA GLN A 24 -19.33 -11.75 -1.06
C GLN A 24 -19.24 -10.59 -2.04
N ALA A 25 -18.02 -10.31 -2.50
CA ALA A 25 -17.79 -9.37 -3.57
C ALA A 25 -18.76 -9.62 -4.72
N ASP A 26 -19.57 -8.62 -5.06
CA ASP A 26 -20.27 -8.71 -6.33
C ASP A 26 -19.26 -8.63 -7.49
N ALA A 27 -19.70 -9.06 -8.66
CA ALA A 27 -18.90 -9.08 -9.87
C ALA A 27 -18.24 -7.71 -10.17
N ALA A 28 -18.98 -6.62 -9.97
CA ALA A 28 -18.51 -5.27 -10.27
C ALA A 28 -17.39 -4.83 -9.31
N THR A 29 -17.55 -5.08 -8.01
CA THR A 29 -16.54 -4.75 -7.00
C THR A 29 -15.27 -5.56 -7.21
N PHE A 30 -15.41 -6.84 -7.55
CA PHE A 30 -14.28 -7.70 -7.91
C PHE A 30 -13.55 -7.21 -9.18
N ALA A 31 -14.28 -6.75 -10.19
CA ALA A 31 -13.71 -6.14 -11.39
C ALA A 31 -12.92 -4.87 -11.06
N GLY A 32 -13.50 -3.99 -10.24
CA GLY A 32 -12.87 -2.76 -9.75
C GLY A 32 -11.59 -3.04 -8.98
N ALA A 33 -11.60 -4.04 -8.10
CA ALA A 33 -10.42 -4.52 -7.37
C ALA A 33 -9.29 -4.93 -8.33
N CYS A 34 -9.59 -5.76 -9.34
CA CYS A 34 -8.61 -6.13 -10.36
C CYS A 34 -8.09 -4.92 -11.15
N ALA A 35 -8.95 -3.94 -11.45
CA ALA A 35 -8.56 -2.73 -12.15
C ALA A 35 -7.59 -1.87 -11.32
N LEU A 36 -7.82 -1.73 -10.01
CA LEU A 36 -6.91 -1.00 -9.11
C LEU A 36 -5.54 -1.67 -9.03
N LEU A 37 -5.48 -2.99 -8.84
CA LEU A 37 -4.19 -3.70 -8.79
C LEU A 37 -3.41 -3.57 -10.11
N ARG A 38 -4.10 -3.58 -11.25
CA ARG A 38 -3.50 -3.29 -12.56
C ARG A 38 -3.02 -1.84 -12.65
N LEU A 39 -3.77 -0.89 -12.11
CA LEU A 39 -3.40 0.52 -12.07
C LEU A 39 -2.13 0.73 -11.24
N PHE A 40 -2.09 0.21 -10.01
CA PHE A 40 -0.97 0.40 -9.08
C PHE A 40 0.34 -0.25 -9.56
N THR A 41 0.25 -1.23 -10.45
CA THR A 41 1.40 -1.86 -11.12
C THR A 41 1.65 -1.35 -12.54
N SER A 42 0.86 -0.37 -12.99
CA SER A 42 0.99 0.20 -14.34
C SER A 42 2.20 1.13 -14.42
N ARG A 43 2.82 1.16 -15.60
CA ARG A 43 3.93 2.06 -15.89
C ARG A 43 3.61 3.52 -15.59
N THR A 44 2.43 3.97 -15.97
CA THR A 44 1.99 5.35 -15.78
C THR A 44 1.92 5.72 -14.30
N TYR A 45 1.32 4.85 -13.48
CA TYR A 45 1.22 5.08 -12.04
C TYR A 45 2.61 5.08 -11.36
N LEU A 46 3.46 4.13 -11.74
CA LEU A 46 4.83 4.04 -11.23
C LEU A 46 5.69 5.24 -11.65
N ALA A 47 5.55 5.71 -12.90
CA ALA A 47 6.26 6.87 -13.41
C ALA A 47 5.80 8.17 -12.73
N GLU A 48 4.51 8.33 -12.46
CA GLU A 48 3.98 9.46 -11.68
C GLU A 48 4.53 9.43 -10.24
N SER A 49 4.56 8.25 -9.60
CA SER A 49 5.17 8.10 -8.27
C SER A 49 6.65 8.48 -8.29
N LEU A 50 7.41 8.05 -9.30
CA LEU A 50 8.81 8.40 -9.45
C LEU A 50 9.01 9.91 -9.69
N SER A 51 8.13 10.54 -10.46
CA SER A 51 8.15 12.00 -10.70
C SER A 51 7.95 12.78 -9.40
N LEU A 52 6.96 12.41 -8.59
CA LEU A 52 6.71 13.01 -7.27
C LEU A 52 7.91 12.80 -6.32
N PHE A 53 8.53 11.62 -6.38
CA PHE A 53 9.75 11.35 -5.62
C PHE A 53 10.92 12.25 -6.08
N GLY A 54 11.08 12.46 -7.39
CA GLY A 54 12.05 13.42 -7.93
C GLY A 54 11.85 14.83 -7.37
N GLN A 55 10.61 15.34 -7.39
CA GLN A 55 10.27 16.66 -6.85
C GLN A 55 10.60 16.77 -5.35
N LEU A 56 10.33 15.71 -4.58
CA LEU A 56 10.68 15.63 -3.17
C LEU A 56 12.19 15.74 -2.95
N CYS A 57 12.98 14.94 -3.68
CA CYS A 57 14.44 14.98 -3.63
C CYS A 57 14.99 16.37 -3.97
N ASP A 58 14.54 16.95 -5.08
CA ASP A 58 15.01 18.25 -5.55
C ASP A 58 14.73 19.36 -4.53
N THR A 59 13.57 19.30 -3.85
CA THR A 59 13.21 20.25 -2.80
C THR A 59 14.11 20.09 -1.55
N PHE A 60 14.39 18.85 -1.13
CA PHE A 60 15.33 18.57 -0.05
C PHE A 60 16.76 19.03 -0.38
N GLU A 61 17.16 19.03 -1.65
CA GLU A 61 18.46 19.54 -2.11
C GLU A 61 18.59 21.06 -2.01
N GLN A 62 17.49 21.78 -2.19
CA GLN A 62 17.43 23.24 -2.09
C GLN A 62 17.24 23.73 -0.63
N TRP A 63 16.79 22.85 0.27
CA TRP A 63 16.45 23.15 1.67
C TRP A 63 17.50 23.84 2.58
N PRO A 64 18.82 23.57 2.51
CA PRO A 64 19.83 24.19 3.37
C PRO A 64 19.88 25.71 3.24
N GLN A 65 19.30 26.25 2.17
CA GLN A 65 19.19 27.68 1.91
C GLN A 65 17.96 28.31 2.59
N ALA A 66 17.01 27.51 3.12
CA ALA A 66 15.66 27.97 3.44
C ALA A 66 15.28 28.07 4.93
N ARG A 67 15.74 27.18 5.85
CA ARG A 67 15.43 27.30 7.32
C ARG A 67 16.26 26.34 8.20
N GLN A 68 16.90 26.89 9.24
CA GLN A 68 17.82 26.20 10.17
C GLN A 68 17.11 25.46 11.33
N ARG A 69 16.37 24.38 11.06
CA ARG A 69 15.83 23.52 12.15
C ARG A 69 16.38 22.10 12.19
N LEU A 70 16.83 21.57 11.05
CA LEU A 70 17.50 20.26 10.99
C LEU A 70 19.00 20.43 11.14
N GLY A 71 19.62 19.55 11.94
CA GLY A 71 21.07 19.43 12.00
C GLY A 71 21.64 19.10 10.62
N LYS A 72 22.83 19.62 10.31
CA LYS A 72 23.52 19.39 9.02
C LYS A 72 23.74 17.89 8.74
N GLN A 73 24.02 17.11 9.78
CA GLN A 73 24.21 15.67 9.70
C GLN A 73 22.92 14.96 9.26
N THR A 74 21.82 15.20 9.99
CA THR A 74 20.49 14.66 9.67
C THR A 74 20.09 14.98 8.23
N LEU A 75 20.26 16.23 7.78
CA LEU A 75 19.93 16.61 6.42
C LEU A 75 20.79 15.87 5.37
N THR A 76 22.05 15.58 5.69
CA THR A 76 22.96 14.84 4.81
C THR A 76 22.54 13.37 4.68
N GLU A 77 22.19 12.73 5.78
CA GLU A 77 21.71 11.35 5.82
C GLU A 77 20.40 11.19 5.04
N TRP A 78 19.44 12.10 5.26
CA TRP A 78 18.18 12.13 4.52
C TRP A 78 18.39 12.26 3.01
N ARG A 79 19.28 13.14 2.56
CA ARG A 79 19.59 13.30 1.13
C ARG A 79 20.22 12.05 0.54
N ALA A 80 21.13 11.41 1.27
CA ALA A 80 21.76 10.19 0.80
C ALA A 80 20.72 9.07 0.64
N ALA A 81 19.87 8.88 1.65
CA ALA A 81 18.78 7.90 1.60
C ALA A 81 17.82 8.17 0.44
N LEU A 82 17.30 9.41 0.29
CA LEU A 82 16.38 9.77 -0.78
C LEU A 82 16.99 9.55 -2.18
N ARG A 83 18.28 9.87 -2.38
CA ARG A 83 18.98 9.62 -3.65
C ARG A 83 19.16 8.15 -3.94
N GLU A 84 19.54 7.35 -2.94
CA GLU A 84 19.70 5.91 -3.10
C GLU A 84 18.38 5.24 -3.49
N GLN A 85 17.29 5.60 -2.80
CA GLN A 85 15.95 5.07 -3.08
C GLN A 85 15.42 5.52 -4.44
N ARG A 86 15.61 6.79 -4.81
CA ARG A 86 15.27 7.28 -6.16
C ARG A 86 16.01 6.49 -7.23
N ALA A 87 17.32 6.29 -7.07
CA ALA A 87 18.13 5.54 -8.02
C ALA A 87 17.69 4.06 -8.12
N ALA A 88 17.28 3.45 -7.01
CA ALA A 88 16.72 2.10 -7.01
C ALA A 88 15.39 2.02 -7.78
N PHE A 89 14.50 3.00 -7.59
CA PHE A 89 13.24 3.09 -8.33
C PHE A 89 13.50 3.32 -9.83
N GLU A 90 14.38 4.25 -10.20
CA GLU A 90 14.78 4.48 -11.60
C GLU A 90 15.31 3.21 -12.27
N ARG A 91 16.17 2.43 -11.57
CA ARG A 91 16.65 1.12 -12.06
C ARG A 91 15.50 0.14 -12.25
N GLY A 92 14.57 0.06 -11.29
CA GLY A 92 13.38 -0.78 -11.40
C GLY A 92 12.53 -0.42 -12.61
N MET A 93 12.29 0.87 -12.85
CA MET A 93 11.56 1.35 -14.03
C MET A 93 12.27 1.00 -15.34
N ALA A 94 13.60 1.13 -15.40
CA ALA A 94 14.37 0.75 -16.58
C ALA A 94 14.32 -0.77 -16.85
N MET A 95 14.35 -1.60 -15.80
CA MET A 95 14.18 -3.05 -15.94
C MET A 95 12.77 -3.41 -16.42
N LEU A 96 11.75 -2.67 -16.00
CA LEU A 96 10.37 -2.84 -16.45
C LEU A 96 10.26 -2.56 -17.96
N ASP A 97 10.90 -1.50 -18.45
CA ASP A 97 10.99 -1.17 -19.88
C ASP A 97 11.81 -2.17 -20.70
N ALA A 98 12.74 -2.86 -20.05
CA ALA A 98 13.47 -3.97 -20.64
C ALA A 98 12.65 -5.27 -20.70
N GLY A 99 11.49 -5.33 -20.04
CA GLY A 99 10.64 -6.51 -19.92
C GLY A 99 11.08 -7.49 -18.83
N ASN A 100 12.00 -7.08 -17.95
CA ASN A 100 12.43 -7.89 -16.81
C ASN A 100 11.54 -7.60 -15.59
N THR A 101 10.26 -8.01 -15.67
CA THR A 101 9.22 -7.63 -14.70
C THR A 101 9.52 -8.10 -13.28
N ALA A 102 9.99 -9.33 -13.09
CA ALA A 102 10.27 -9.87 -11.76
C ALA A 102 11.35 -9.07 -11.02
N ALA A 103 12.50 -8.82 -11.67
CA ALA A 103 13.56 -8.00 -11.07
C ALA A 103 13.14 -6.54 -10.91
N ALA A 104 12.40 -6.01 -11.88
CA ALA A 104 11.88 -4.65 -11.83
C ALA A 104 11.00 -4.42 -10.59
N TYR A 105 9.98 -5.25 -10.39
CA TYR A 105 9.08 -5.11 -9.25
C TYR A 105 9.77 -5.34 -7.91
N ALA A 106 10.75 -6.25 -7.83
CA ALA A 106 11.56 -6.39 -6.62
C ALA A 106 12.36 -5.12 -6.31
N ALA A 107 12.98 -4.50 -7.31
CA ALA A 107 13.71 -3.25 -7.14
C ALA A 107 12.80 -2.07 -6.76
N ILE A 108 11.60 -2.00 -7.36
CA ILE A 108 10.59 -0.99 -7.03
C ILE A 108 10.09 -1.19 -5.60
N ALA A 109 9.75 -2.41 -5.20
CA ALA A 109 9.31 -2.71 -3.85
C ALA A 109 10.36 -2.28 -2.81
N LEU A 110 11.64 -2.61 -3.03
CA LEU A 110 12.74 -2.16 -2.17
C LEU A 110 12.83 -0.63 -2.06
N ALA A 111 12.50 0.09 -3.13
CA ALA A 111 12.46 1.55 -3.13
C ALA A 111 11.24 2.15 -2.40
N MET A 112 10.18 1.35 -2.20
CA MET A 112 8.86 1.77 -1.67
C MET A 112 8.58 1.28 -0.24
N VAL A 113 9.39 0.39 0.33
CA VAL A 113 9.36 0.06 1.77
C VAL A 113 9.71 1.30 2.59
N ASP A 114 9.33 1.35 3.89
CA ASP A 114 9.70 2.20 5.06
C ASP A 114 11.06 2.97 5.06
N ALA A 115 11.55 3.38 3.90
CA ALA A 115 12.91 3.73 3.54
C ALA A 115 12.98 5.16 2.99
N LEU A 116 11.83 5.83 2.95
CA LEU A 116 11.79 7.28 3.05
C LEU A 116 12.22 7.74 4.45
N GLU A 117 12.40 6.86 5.43
CA GLU A 117 12.95 7.18 6.75
C GLU A 117 14.34 6.53 6.91
N PRO A 118 15.40 7.29 7.26
CA PRO A 118 16.71 6.72 7.55
C PRO A 118 16.62 5.68 8.66
N ARG A 119 17.44 4.61 8.58
CA ARG A 119 17.46 3.54 9.60
C ARG A 119 17.67 4.07 11.02
N ASP A 120 18.48 5.12 11.20
CA ASP A 120 18.76 5.73 12.50
C ASP A 120 17.68 6.73 12.98
N ALA A 121 16.78 7.19 12.10
CA ALA A 121 15.64 8.04 12.50
C ALA A 121 14.56 7.27 13.28
N ARG A 122 14.64 5.93 13.28
CA ARG A 122 13.79 5.05 14.08
C ARG A 122 14.23 4.98 15.55
N ASP A 123 15.52 5.21 15.84
CA ASP A 123 16.09 5.14 17.19
C ASP A 123 16.14 6.50 17.90
N GLU A 124 16.18 7.62 17.17
CA GLU A 124 16.21 8.96 17.75
C GLU A 124 15.06 9.86 17.24
N ARG A 125 13.93 9.85 17.98
CA ARG A 125 12.82 10.82 17.91
C ARG A 125 12.10 10.94 16.55
N HIS A 126 11.19 9.99 16.28
CA HIS A 126 9.98 10.14 15.44
C HIS A 126 10.06 11.14 14.28
N PHE A 127 11.05 11.00 13.39
CA PHE A 127 11.20 11.89 12.25
C PHE A 127 10.61 11.26 11.00
N SER A 128 9.32 11.51 10.75
CA SER A 128 8.65 11.02 9.54
C SER A 128 8.88 11.94 8.34
N LEU A 129 8.77 11.39 7.13
CA LEU A 129 8.81 12.19 5.90
C LEU A 129 7.80 13.34 5.94
N ARG A 130 6.62 13.10 6.53
CA ARG A 130 5.56 14.10 6.68
C ARG A 130 5.99 15.24 7.59
N PHE A 131 6.70 14.94 8.69
CA PHE A 131 7.26 15.97 9.56
C PHE A 131 8.31 16.81 8.81
N ALA A 132 9.25 16.15 8.13
CA ALA A 132 10.27 16.84 7.38
C ALA A 132 9.68 17.71 6.25
N ALA A 133 8.64 17.23 5.55
CA ALA A 133 7.93 18.00 4.54
C ALA A 133 7.19 19.21 5.11
N ALA A 134 6.57 19.07 6.29
CA ALA A 134 5.89 20.17 6.97
C ALA A 134 6.84 21.29 7.39
N GLU A 135 8.05 20.94 7.84
CA GLU A 135 9.10 21.94 8.12
C GLU A 135 9.56 22.65 6.84
N ILE A 136 9.47 21.98 5.69
CA ILE A 136 9.88 22.52 4.39
C ILE A 136 8.88 23.52 3.83
N GLY A 137 7.60 23.17 3.83
CA GLY A 137 6.52 24.04 3.40
C GLY A 137 5.28 23.28 2.93
N PRO A 138 4.11 23.95 2.89
CA PRO A 138 2.82 23.30 2.63
C PRO A 138 2.74 22.61 1.26
N SER A 139 3.38 23.18 0.23
CA SER A 139 3.41 22.55 -1.11
C SER A 139 4.14 21.20 -1.12
N LEU A 140 5.17 21.04 -0.28
CA LEU A 140 5.88 19.77 -0.16
C LEU A 140 5.09 18.77 0.67
N THR A 141 4.31 19.23 1.65
CA THR A 141 3.39 18.38 2.42
C THR A 141 2.41 17.65 1.50
N ASP A 142 1.84 18.34 0.51
CA ASP A 142 0.90 17.74 -0.44
C ASP A 142 1.59 16.72 -1.36
N VAL A 143 2.79 17.05 -1.86
CA VAL A 143 3.61 16.13 -2.67
C VAL A 143 3.99 14.89 -1.87
N ALA A 144 4.46 15.05 -0.63
CA ALA A 144 4.86 13.96 0.25
C ALA A 144 3.65 13.09 0.65
N ALA A 145 2.50 13.71 0.94
CA ALA A 145 1.26 12.98 1.23
C ALA A 145 0.79 12.15 0.03
N ARG A 146 0.80 12.75 -1.17
CA ARG A 146 0.43 12.05 -2.41
C ARG A 146 1.41 10.92 -2.74
N LEU A 147 2.71 11.17 -2.63
CA LEU A 147 3.74 10.15 -2.82
C LEU A 147 3.58 9.01 -1.81
N GLY A 148 3.38 9.33 -0.52
CA GLY A 148 3.18 8.33 0.53
C GLY A 148 1.96 7.43 0.25
N ALA A 149 0.84 8.02 -0.19
CA ALA A 149 -0.35 7.27 -0.57
C ALA A 149 -0.10 6.35 -1.78
N MET A 150 0.62 6.84 -2.81
CA MET A 150 0.96 6.02 -3.99
C MET A 150 1.94 4.90 -3.65
N ALA A 151 3.00 5.21 -2.88
CA ALA A 151 4.01 4.26 -2.44
C ALA A 151 3.40 3.16 -1.57
N GLY A 152 2.50 3.50 -0.64
CA GLY A 152 1.77 2.53 0.17
C GLY A 152 0.95 1.57 -0.68
N ARG A 153 0.20 2.08 -1.66
CA ARG A 153 -0.57 1.25 -2.61
C ARG A 153 0.33 0.36 -3.46
N ILE A 154 1.46 0.86 -3.95
CA ILE A 154 2.45 0.06 -4.68
C ILE A 154 2.99 -1.05 -3.78
N SER A 155 3.45 -0.71 -2.58
CA SER A 155 4.07 -1.64 -1.63
C SER A 155 3.12 -2.78 -1.27
N ILE A 156 1.90 -2.48 -0.83
CA ILE A 156 0.88 -3.48 -0.49
C ILE A 156 0.51 -4.34 -1.70
N THR A 157 0.46 -3.75 -2.91
CA THR A 157 0.20 -4.49 -4.15
C THR A 157 1.33 -5.47 -4.47
N LEU A 158 2.59 -5.03 -4.39
CA LEU A 158 3.75 -5.88 -4.70
C LEU A 158 4.03 -6.92 -3.61
N ALA A 159 3.61 -6.67 -2.37
CA ALA A 159 3.66 -7.61 -1.26
C ALA A 159 2.47 -8.60 -1.24
N ALA A 160 1.47 -8.39 -2.10
CA ALA A 160 0.24 -9.19 -2.14
C ALA A 160 -0.55 -9.17 -0.81
N GLN A 161 -0.63 -8.01 -0.16
CA GLN A 161 -1.22 -7.84 1.17
C GLN A 161 -2.60 -7.15 1.16
N TRP A 162 -3.29 -7.14 0.03
CA TRP A 162 -4.62 -6.54 -0.02
C TRP A 162 -5.65 -7.41 0.67
N SER A 163 -6.31 -6.84 1.68
CA SER A 163 -7.60 -7.34 2.15
C SER A 163 -8.73 -6.83 1.25
N TYR A 164 -9.86 -7.54 1.23
CA TYR A 164 -11.01 -7.11 0.45
C TYR A 164 -11.54 -5.74 0.92
N GLN A 165 -11.60 -5.53 2.24
CA GLN A 165 -12.07 -4.29 2.87
C GLN A 165 -11.21 -3.10 2.43
N THR A 166 -9.89 -3.21 2.52
CA THR A 166 -8.96 -2.14 2.16
C THR A 166 -9.09 -1.79 0.68
N LEU A 167 -9.21 -2.79 -0.19
CA LEU A 167 -9.31 -2.55 -1.63
C LEU A 167 -10.68 -1.96 -2.00
N SER A 168 -11.77 -2.47 -1.40
CA SER A 168 -13.13 -2.00 -1.66
C SER A 168 -13.36 -0.53 -1.30
N ALA A 169 -12.67 -0.02 -0.27
CA ALA A 169 -12.71 1.40 0.09
C ALA A 169 -12.12 2.30 -1.01
N ASP A 170 -11.18 1.76 -1.81
CA ASP A 170 -10.54 2.45 -2.92
C ASP A 170 -11.27 2.23 -4.27
N VAL A 171 -12.19 1.26 -4.38
CA VAL A 171 -12.89 0.93 -5.63
C VAL A 171 -13.93 2.02 -5.93
N PRO A 172 -13.75 2.83 -7.00
CA PRO A 172 -14.85 3.67 -7.46
C PRO A 172 -15.96 2.76 -8.02
N PRO A 173 -17.25 3.16 -7.92
CA PRO A 173 -18.31 2.41 -8.59
C PRO A 173 -17.99 2.33 -10.08
N GLN A 174 -17.72 1.13 -10.58
CA GLN A 174 -17.41 0.89 -11.99
C GLN A 174 -18.36 -0.14 -12.60
N GLU A 175 -18.77 0.13 -13.84
CA GLU A 175 -19.46 -0.81 -14.74
C GLU A 175 -18.44 -1.62 -15.56
N SER A 176 -17.37 -2.13 -14.95
CA SER A 176 -16.44 -3.03 -15.64
C SER A 176 -16.87 -4.48 -15.42
N GLU A 177 -16.85 -5.28 -16.49
CA GLU A 177 -17.11 -6.72 -16.36
C GLU A 177 -15.98 -7.39 -15.56
N PRO A 178 -16.30 -8.28 -14.62
CA PRO A 178 -15.29 -9.03 -13.88
C PRO A 178 -14.43 -9.85 -14.86
N PRO A 179 -13.11 -9.99 -14.59
CA PRO A 179 -12.32 -10.92 -15.37
C PRO A 179 -12.88 -12.33 -15.18
N THR A 180 -13.16 -13.01 -16.30
CA THR A 180 -13.62 -14.40 -16.27
C THR A 180 -12.45 -15.29 -15.89
N VAL A 181 -12.58 -16.05 -14.80
CA VAL A 181 -11.60 -17.07 -14.39
C VAL A 181 -11.79 -18.30 -15.29
N PRO A 182 -10.84 -18.66 -16.16
CA PRO A 182 -10.95 -19.89 -16.95
C PRO A 182 -10.93 -21.11 -16.03
N GLU A 183 -11.68 -22.17 -16.37
CA GLU A 183 -11.77 -23.38 -15.55
C GLU A 183 -10.42 -24.12 -15.36
N LYS A 184 -9.45 -23.89 -16.28
CA LYS A 184 -8.14 -24.56 -16.31
C LYS A 184 -6.97 -23.58 -16.28
N THR A 185 -6.96 -22.63 -15.35
CA THR A 185 -5.77 -21.80 -15.10
C THR A 185 -4.79 -22.43 -14.12
N LEU A 186 -3.56 -21.91 -14.13
CA LEU A 186 -2.51 -22.28 -13.19
C LEU A 186 -2.98 -22.04 -11.75
N ALA A 187 -2.69 -23.00 -10.88
CA ALA A 187 -2.87 -22.88 -9.44
C ALA A 187 -1.50 -22.93 -8.75
N VAL A 188 -1.35 -22.21 -7.64
CA VAL A 188 -0.15 -22.22 -6.80
C VAL A 188 -0.54 -22.16 -5.34
N ASP A 189 0.02 -23.05 -4.53
CA ASP A 189 -0.23 -23.11 -3.09
C ASP A 189 0.62 -22.04 -2.37
N THR A 190 0.17 -21.57 -1.20
CA THR A 190 0.97 -20.69 -0.34
C THR A 190 2.36 -21.28 -0.08
N GLY A 191 3.39 -20.46 -0.22
CA GLY A 191 4.80 -20.83 -0.06
C GLY A 191 5.48 -21.31 -1.34
N ASP A 192 4.72 -21.81 -2.33
CA ASP A 192 5.28 -22.24 -3.61
C ASP A 192 5.70 -21.06 -4.48
N ARG A 193 6.65 -21.28 -5.39
CA ARG A 193 7.09 -20.26 -6.32
C ARG A 193 6.00 -19.94 -7.34
N VAL A 194 5.65 -18.67 -7.42
CA VAL A 194 4.70 -18.14 -8.41
C VAL A 194 5.28 -18.34 -9.82
N PRO A 195 4.54 -18.99 -10.74
CA PRO A 195 5.07 -19.32 -12.06
C PRO A 195 5.06 -18.14 -13.03
N SER A 196 4.12 -17.19 -12.88
CA SER A 196 3.95 -16.03 -13.76
C SER A 196 3.47 -14.81 -12.99
N THR A 197 3.99 -13.64 -13.36
CA THR A 197 3.56 -12.36 -12.79
C THR A 197 2.15 -12.02 -13.28
N GLY A 198 1.26 -11.61 -12.39
CA GLY A 198 -0.10 -11.29 -12.79
C GLY A 198 -1.05 -11.11 -11.63
N LEU A 199 -2.34 -11.07 -11.94
CA LEU A 199 -3.40 -11.09 -10.94
C LEU A 199 -3.86 -12.52 -10.68
N TRP A 200 -3.93 -12.84 -9.40
CA TRP A 200 -4.32 -14.14 -8.88
C TRP A 200 -5.47 -13.98 -7.90
N VAL A 201 -6.37 -14.96 -7.89
CA VAL A 201 -7.51 -15.01 -6.97
C VAL A 201 -7.36 -16.17 -6.01
N PRO A 202 -7.75 -16.02 -4.73
CA PRO A 202 -7.77 -17.15 -3.82
C PRO A 202 -8.90 -18.10 -4.22
N THR A 203 -8.67 -19.39 -4.09
CA THR A 203 -9.69 -20.43 -4.35
C THR A 203 -10.25 -21.04 -3.07
N THR A 204 -9.57 -20.81 -1.93
CA THR A 204 -10.05 -21.25 -0.61
C THR A 204 -11.30 -20.49 -0.17
N ILE A 205 -11.40 -19.21 -0.54
CA ILE A 205 -12.60 -18.39 -0.35
C ILE A 205 -13.15 -18.03 -1.72
N ARG A 206 -14.43 -18.34 -1.94
CA ARG A 206 -15.11 -18.05 -3.19
C ARG A 206 -15.18 -16.53 -3.40
N TYR A 207 -14.52 -16.03 -4.45
CA TYR A 207 -14.39 -14.58 -4.77
C TYR A 207 -13.69 -13.75 -3.69
N GLY A 208 -12.69 -14.30 -3.00
CA GLY A 208 -11.81 -13.50 -2.14
C GLY A 208 -11.05 -12.41 -2.92
N CYS A 209 -10.45 -11.46 -2.19
CA CYS A 209 -9.74 -10.33 -2.79
C CYS A 209 -8.63 -10.81 -3.74
N PRO A 210 -8.58 -10.32 -4.99
CA PRO A 210 -7.46 -10.62 -5.87
C PRO A 210 -6.17 -10.00 -5.31
N ASN A 211 -5.03 -10.59 -5.65
CA ASN A 211 -3.72 -10.05 -5.36
C ASN A 211 -2.84 -10.06 -6.61
N PHE A 212 -1.84 -9.17 -6.65
CA PHE A 212 -0.81 -9.19 -7.69
C PHE A 212 0.38 -10.00 -7.21
N LEU A 213 0.63 -11.15 -7.84
CA LEU A 213 1.77 -12.00 -7.50
C LEU A 213 2.87 -11.87 -8.56
N ILE A 214 4.12 -11.95 -8.13
CA ILE A 214 5.30 -11.75 -8.97
C ILE A 214 5.98 -13.10 -9.21
N ALA A 215 6.30 -13.41 -10.47
CA ALA A 215 6.98 -14.66 -10.82
C ALA A 215 8.29 -14.85 -10.03
N GLY A 216 8.49 -16.07 -9.54
CA GLY A 216 9.67 -16.48 -8.78
C GLY A 216 9.61 -16.16 -7.28
N GLN A 217 8.73 -15.26 -6.83
CA GLN A 217 8.46 -15.06 -5.40
C GLN A 217 7.61 -16.22 -4.84
N SER A 218 7.71 -16.46 -3.54
CA SER A 218 6.82 -17.39 -2.85
C SER A 218 5.41 -16.79 -2.80
N ALA A 219 4.39 -17.56 -3.15
CA ALA A 219 3.01 -17.13 -3.02
C ALA A 219 2.67 -16.88 -1.54
N ALA A 220 2.12 -15.70 -1.23
CA ALA A 220 1.80 -15.32 0.13
C ALA A 220 0.59 -16.11 0.68
N SER A 221 0.41 -16.05 2.00
CA SER A 221 -0.90 -16.32 2.61
C SER A 221 -1.91 -15.28 2.14
N MET A 222 -3.19 -15.63 2.10
CA MET A 222 -4.25 -14.66 1.83
C MET A 222 -4.53 -13.83 3.08
N THR A 223 -4.65 -12.52 2.92
CA THR A 223 -5.08 -11.60 3.99
C THR A 223 -6.59 -11.40 3.94
N ARG A 224 -7.29 -11.60 5.06
CA ARG A 224 -8.71 -11.29 5.19
C ARG A 224 -9.02 -10.64 6.54
N ALA A 225 -10.10 -9.87 6.61
CA ALA A 225 -10.59 -9.38 7.90
C ALA A 225 -11.13 -10.55 8.73
N ALA A 226 -10.76 -10.58 10.01
CA ALA A 226 -11.21 -11.55 11.01
C ALA A 226 -12.10 -10.92 12.08
N THR A 227 -11.89 -9.64 12.38
CA THR A 227 -12.70 -8.91 13.36
C THR A 227 -12.97 -7.51 12.83
N ARG A 228 -14.20 -7.03 13.01
CA ARG A 228 -14.59 -5.64 12.74
C ARG A 228 -14.88 -4.94 14.07
N TYR A 229 -14.34 -3.74 14.23
CA TYR A 229 -14.58 -2.85 15.36
C TYR A 229 -15.34 -1.64 14.86
N ASP A 230 -16.58 -1.46 15.33
CA ASP A 230 -17.39 -0.30 14.99
C ASP A 230 -17.33 0.76 16.10
N TYR A 231 -16.92 1.96 15.71
CA TYR A 231 -16.82 3.13 16.56
C TYR A 231 -17.94 4.10 16.21
N ALA A 232 -18.71 4.50 17.22
CA ALA A 232 -19.78 5.47 17.04
C ALA A 232 -19.20 6.87 16.74
N ALA A 233 -20.01 7.71 16.11
CA ALA A 233 -19.66 9.13 15.97
C ALA A 233 -19.56 9.75 17.38
N SER A 234 -18.59 10.65 17.55
CA SER A 234 -18.40 11.42 18.77
C SER A 234 -18.50 12.90 18.44
N ASP A 235 -19.33 13.63 19.19
CA ASP A 235 -19.53 15.07 19.04
C ASP A 235 -18.29 15.88 19.51
N GLY A 236 -17.26 15.19 20.01
CA GLY A 236 -16.06 15.80 20.60
C GLY A 236 -16.34 16.28 22.03
N GLY A 237 -15.44 15.93 22.95
CA GLY A 237 -15.54 16.31 24.36
C GLY A 237 -14.19 16.80 24.89
N GLY A 238 -14.19 17.87 25.69
CA GLY A 238 -12.97 18.42 26.28
C GLY A 238 -12.00 19.01 25.23
N LEU A 239 -10.84 18.36 25.06
CA LEU A 239 -9.79 18.75 24.10
C LEU A 239 -9.83 17.95 22.79
N GLU A 240 -10.70 16.95 22.67
CA GLU A 240 -10.77 16.14 21.45
C GLU A 240 -11.68 16.74 20.39
N PRO A 241 -11.26 16.75 19.11
CA PRO A 241 -12.12 17.16 18.02
C PRO A 241 -13.23 16.12 17.76
N PRO A 242 -14.41 16.56 17.29
CA PRO A 242 -15.47 15.66 16.85
C PRO A 242 -14.97 14.68 15.77
N ARG A 243 -15.48 13.45 15.82
CA ARG A 243 -15.15 12.38 14.87
C ARG A 243 -16.42 11.75 14.31
N GLN A 244 -16.39 11.43 13.02
CA GLN A 244 -17.46 10.65 12.40
C GLN A 244 -17.33 9.18 12.80
N ALA A 245 -18.44 8.44 12.74
CA ALA A 245 -18.41 7.00 12.94
C ALA A 245 -17.48 6.35 11.92
N TRP A 246 -16.70 5.36 12.35
CA TRP A 246 -15.80 4.61 11.49
C TRP A 246 -15.75 3.14 11.89
N SER A 247 -15.13 2.32 11.05
CA SER A 247 -14.87 0.92 11.34
C SER A 247 -13.40 0.61 11.14
N ASP A 248 -12.80 -0.06 12.12
CA ASP A 248 -11.47 -0.67 12.00
C ASP A 248 -11.60 -2.20 11.88
N TYR A 249 -10.54 -2.83 11.40
CA TYR A 249 -10.51 -4.28 11.15
C TYR A 249 -9.20 -4.89 11.63
N ASP A 250 -9.31 -6.03 12.31
CA ASP A 250 -8.17 -6.93 12.46
C ASP A 250 -8.15 -7.94 11.33
N TYR A 251 -6.95 -8.26 10.89
CA TYR A 251 -6.71 -9.15 9.75
C TYR A 251 -5.99 -10.42 10.19
N VAL A 252 -6.27 -11.51 9.49
CA VAL A 252 -5.55 -12.78 9.60
C VAL A 252 -4.97 -13.18 8.26
N GLU A 253 -3.88 -13.92 8.33
CA GLU A 253 -3.24 -14.57 7.18
C GLU A 253 -3.59 -16.06 7.19
N GLU A 254 -4.08 -16.57 6.07
CA GLU A 254 -4.48 -17.97 5.94
C GLU A 254 -3.80 -18.64 4.74
N PRO A 255 -3.37 -19.92 4.88
CA PRO A 255 -2.92 -20.70 3.74
C PRO A 255 -4.01 -20.74 2.66
N THR A 256 -3.60 -20.56 1.41
CA THR A 256 -4.53 -20.54 0.29
C THR A 256 -3.95 -21.21 -0.96
N VAL A 257 -4.82 -21.45 -1.92
CA VAL A 257 -4.46 -21.86 -3.27
C VAL A 257 -4.88 -20.74 -4.19
N TRP A 258 -3.89 -20.10 -4.82
CA TRP A 258 -4.07 -18.98 -5.73
C TRP A 258 -4.30 -19.50 -7.15
N ARG A 259 -5.19 -18.86 -7.91
CA ARG A 259 -5.45 -19.16 -9.30
C ARG A 259 -5.23 -17.94 -10.18
N LEU A 260 -4.48 -18.10 -11.26
CA LEU A 260 -4.20 -17.01 -12.20
C LEU A 260 -5.49 -16.61 -12.93
N VAL A 261 -5.76 -15.30 -13.00
CA VAL A 261 -6.90 -14.75 -13.76
C VAL A 261 -6.46 -13.77 -14.84
N TRP A 262 -5.26 -13.21 -14.72
CA TRP A 262 -4.67 -12.37 -15.74
C TRP A 262 -3.15 -12.40 -15.64
N ASP A 263 -2.49 -12.75 -16.74
CA ASP A 263 -1.03 -12.73 -16.89
C ASP A 263 -0.55 -11.32 -17.26
N ASP A 264 0.41 -10.77 -16.53
CA ASP A 264 0.95 -9.43 -16.82
C ASP A 264 1.94 -9.47 -17.98
N THR A 265 1.38 -9.39 -19.18
CA THR A 265 2.14 -9.38 -20.42
C THR A 265 2.47 -7.98 -20.93
N ARG A 266 2.07 -6.91 -20.22
CA ARG A 266 2.18 -5.50 -20.69
C ARG A 266 3.61 -5.08 -21.02
N TYR A 267 4.59 -5.72 -20.37
CA TYR A 267 6.01 -5.40 -20.48
C TYR A 267 6.81 -6.43 -21.27
N ARG A 268 6.17 -7.51 -21.76
CA ARG A 268 6.87 -8.46 -22.62
C ARG A 268 7.21 -7.73 -23.92
N ARG A 269 8.51 -7.67 -24.25
CA ARG A 269 8.90 -7.27 -25.61
C ARG A 269 8.36 -8.32 -26.56
N LEU A 270 7.66 -7.90 -27.61
CA LEU A 270 7.33 -8.76 -28.74
C LEU A 270 8.67 -9.18 -29.35
N MET A 271 9.11 -10.41 -29.03
CA MET A 271 10.23 -11.07 -29.71
C MET A 271 9.76 -11.63 -31.04
#